data_AF-A0A1V4MUL5-F1
#
_entry.id   AF-A0A1V4MUL5-F1
#
_cell.length_a   1.000
_cell.length_b   1.000
_cell.length_c   1.000
_cell.angle_alpha   90.00
_cell.angle_beta   90.00
_cell.angle_gamma   90.00
#
_symmetry.space_group_name_H-M   'P 1'
#
loop_
_entity.id
_entity.type
_entity.pdbx_description
1 polymer ?
#
loop_
_entity_poly.entity_id
_entity_poly.type
_entity_poly.pdbx_seq_one_letter_code
_entity_poly.pdbx_strand_id
1 'polypeptide(L)'
;MGRTLCMLVLVPLVAAAAPQELLENNGFESGLLDPWTTSAWTVSTDSPHSGTYCAFVEGNNWIKQEFTPTGVTEIVSITLWYRQPEAQIFAFDLYYGPTEYDEELVYVAGTDWIQYDFTYFLRPSGDLQAVRVWGYYGGGPDPDHCFLDDVSVIFDDAVSLEQSTFGGIKALLGS
;
A
#
# COMPACT_ATOMS: atom_id res chain seq x y z
N MET A 1 -48.46 10.73 -41.22
CA MET A 1 -48.16 11.03 -39.80
C MET A 1 -47.20 9.97 -39.29
N GLY A 2 -45.89 10.24 -39.32
CA GLY A 2 -44.87 9.31 -38.83
C GLY A 2 -44.69 9.48 -37.33
N ARG A 3 -44.91 8.41 -36.56
CA ARG A 3 -44.64 8.39 -35.11
C ARG A 3 -43.16 8.06 -34.93
N THR A 4 -42.36 9.06 -34.63
CA THR A 4 -40.97 8.88 -34.20
C THR A 4 -40.99 8.14 -32.87
N LEU A 5 -40.46 6.91 -32.86
CA LEU A 5 -40.21 6.17 -31.63
C LEU A 5 -38.96 6.79 -30.99
N CYS A 6 -39.14 7.46 -29.85
CA CYS A 6 -38.03 7.92 -29.03
C CYS A 6 -37.49 6.70 -28.28
N MET A 7 -36.38 6.13 -28.76
CA MET A 7 -35.70 5.03 -28.09
C MET A 7 -35.01 5.58 -26.85
N LEU A 8 -35.56 5.29 -25.67
CA LEU A 8 -34.91 5.58 -24.41
C LEU A 8 -33.73 4.63 -24.26
N VAL A 9 -32.52 5.12 -24.51
CA VAL A 9 -31.29 4.38 -24.22
C VAL A 9 -31.02 4.53 -22.73
N LEU A 10 -31.28 3.46 -21.97
CA LEU A 10 -30.89 3.37 -20.58
C LEU A 10 -29.37 3.13 -20.53
N VAL A 11 -28.60 4.16 -20.17
CA VAL A 11 -27.17 4.00 -19.91
C VAL A 11 -27.02 3.51 -18.46
N PRO A 12 -26.46 2.31 -18.21
CA PRO A 12 -26.19 1.88 -16.86
C PRO A 12 -25.11 2.78 -16.24
N LEU A 13 -25.41 3.37 -15.08
CA LEU A 13 -24.41 4.02 -14.24
C LEU A 13 -23.60 2.90 -13.57
N VAL A 14 -22.39 2.65 -14.05
CA VAL A 14 -21.44 1.79 -13.34
C VAL A 14 -20.77 2.67 -12.29
N ALA A 15 -20.97 2.34 -11.02
CA ALA A 15 -20.25 2.98 -9.93
C ALA A 15 -18.78 2.53 -9.97
N ALA A 16 -17.85 3.48 -9.84
CA ALA A 16 -16.44 3.14 -9.62
C ALA A 16 -16.31 2.33 -8.32
N ALA A 17 -15.44 1.32 -8.32
CA ALA A 17 -15.09 0.61 -7.10
C ALA A 17 -14.46 1.60 -6.10
N ALA A 18 -14.70 1.40 -4.82
CA ALA A 18 -13.98 2.17 -3.80
C ALA A 18 -12.53 1.65 -3.72
N PRO A 19 -11.56 2.52 -3.37
CA PRO A 19 -10.20 2.09 -3.09
C PRO A 19 -10.20 1.00 -2.00
N GLN A 20 -9.31 0.02 -2.16
CA GLN A 20 -9.23 -1.17 -1.32
C GLN A 20 -7.83 -1.31 -0.73
N GLU A 21 -7.77 -1.83 0.50
CA GLU A 21 -6.52 -2.19 1.17
C GLU A 21 -6.05 -3.56 0.67
N LEU A 22 -4.79 -3.66 0.25
CA LEU A 22 -4.16 -4.92 -0.17
C LEU A 22 -3.62 -5.71 1.02
N LEU A 23 -3.30 -5.05 2.13
CA LEU A 23 -2.73 -5.68 3.30
C LEU A 23 -3.81 -6.18 4.27
N GLU A 24 -3.59 -7.38 4.81
CA GLU A 24 -4.39 -7.94 5.89
C GLU A 24 -3.71 -7.71 7.25
N ASN A 25 -4.49 -7.53 8.32
CA ASN A 25 -3.97 -7.30 9.67
C ASN A 25 -2.90 -6.19 9.70
N ASN A 26 -3.19 -5.10 9.01
CA ASN A 26 -2.23 -4.07 8.65
C ASN A 26 -1.91 -3.09 9.78
N GLY A 27 -2.76 -3.04 10.82
CA GLY A 27 -2.51 -2.45 12.13
C GLY A 27 -2.29 -3.47 13.26
N PHE A 28 -2.03 -4.75 12.94
CA PHE A 28 -1.69 -5.80 13.92
C PHE A 28 -2.75 -6.10 15.02
N GLU A 29 -3.97 -5.60 14.85
CA GLU A 29 -5.05 -5.65 15.85
C GLU A 29 -5.61 -7.06 16.13
N SER A 30 -5.18 -8.08 15.40
CA SER A 30 -5.49 -9.47 15.72
C SER A 30 -4.76 -10.00 16.98
N GLY A 31 -3.73 -9.29 17.45
CA GLY A 31 -2.83 -9.74 18.51
C GLY A 31 -1.81 -10.78 18.04
N LEU A 32 -1.79 -11.09 16.75
CA LEU A 32 -0.82 -11.98 16.07
C LEU A 32 -0.20 -11.24 14.88
N LEU A 33 0.94 -11.74 14.40
CA LEU A 33 1.57 -11.21 13.18
C LEU A 33 1.01 -11.79 11.90
N ASP A 34 0.30 -12.93 11.90
CA ASP A 34 -0.27 -13.50 10.68
C ASP A 34 -1.16 -12.46 9.95
N PRO A 35 -1.04 -12.27 8.63
CA PRO A 35 -0.25 -13.03 7.65
C PRO A 35 1.16 -12.49 7.35
N TRP A 36 1.70 -11.61 8.19
CA TRP A 36 3.07 -11.12 8.07
C TRP A 36 4.10 -12.22 8.34
N THR A 37 5.07 -12.35 7.44
CA THR A 37 6.20 -13.26 7.57
C THR A 37 7.38 -12.54 8.22
N THR A 38 7.97 -13.15 9.24
CA THR A 38 9.18 -12.68 9.94
C THR A 38 9.79 -13.84 10.73
N SER A 39 11.02 -13.67 11.23
CA SER A 39 11.64 -14.55 12.23
C SER A 39 11.90 -13.88 13.58
N ALA A 40 11.71 -12.57 13.69
CA ALA A 40 12.16 -11.79 14.85
C ALA A 40 11.15 -10.78 15.38
N TRP A 41 10.27 -10.24 14.53
CA TRP A 41 9.26 -9.31 14.99
C TRP A 41 8.23 -10.03 15.86
N THR A 42 7.62 -9.28 16.77
CA THR A 42 6.57 -9.74 17.67
C THR A 42 5.46 -8.69 17.75
N VAL A 43 4.30 -9.04 18.30
CA VAL A 43 3.26 -8.06 18.63
C VAL A 43 3.54 -7.46 20.01
N SER A 44 3.34 -6.15 20.17
CA SER A 44 3.47 -5.42 21.42
C SER A 44 2.21 -4.61 21.73
N THR A 45 1.98 -4.35 23.01
CA THR A 45 0.94 -3.43 23.53
C THR A 45 1.56 -2.17 24.16
N ASP A 46 2.89 -2.05 24.16
CA ASP A 46 3.59 -1.06 24.98
C ASP A 46 3.56 0.35 24.36
N SER A 47 3.30 0.46 23.06
CA SER A 47 3.24 1.74 22.36
C SER A 47 2.53 1.62 21.00
N PRO A 48 1.28 1.14 20.91
CA PRO A 48 0.55 1.17 19.64
C PRO A 48 0.41 2.60 19.10
N HIS A 49 0.45 2.78 17.78
CA HIS A 49 0.09 4.06 17.16
C HIS A 49 -1.43 4.22 17.17
N SER A 50 -2.15 3.16 16.79
CA SER A 50 -3.59 3.09 16.86
C SER A 50 -4.03 1.78 17.52
N GLY A 51 -5.28 1.69 17.98
CA GLY A 51 -5.80 0.45 18.54
C GLY A 51 -5.10 -0.04 19.81
N THR A 52 -4.84 -1.35 19.86
CA THR A 52 -4.31 -2.07 21.04
C THR A 52 -2.91 -2.61 20.80
N TYR A 53 -2.58 -2.95 19.56
CA TYR A 53 -1.41 -3.73 19.20
C TYR A 53 -0.57 -2.99 18.16
N CYS A 54 0.74 -3.23 18.16
CA CYS A 54 1.62 -2.86 17.06
C CYS A 54 2.69 -3.95 16.87
N ALA A 55 3.43 -3.90 15.76
CA ALA A 55 4.58 -4.77 15.57
C ALA A 55 5.82 -4.15 16.21
N PHE A 56 6.63 -4.98 16.85
CA PHE A 56 7.85 -4.61 17.58
C PHE A 56 9.02 -5.51 17.20
N VAL A 57 10.20 -4.92 17.09
CA VAL A 57 11.46 -5.67 17.01
C VAL A 57 12.60 -4.92 17.71
N GLU A 58 13.58 -5.67 18.20
CA GLU A 58 14.89 -5.14 18.58
C GLU A 58 15.90 -5.47 17.47
N GLY A 59 16.60 -4.44 16.98
CA GLY A 59 17.63 -4.56 15.96
C GLY A 59 17.12 -4.69 14.52
N ASN A 60 18.07 -4.83 13.59
CA ASN A 60 17.81 -4.80 12.15
C ASN A 60 17.32 -6.17 11.63
N ASN A 61 16.04 -6.44 11.81
CA ASN A 61 15.35 -7.61 11.28
C ASN A 61 14.14 -7.18 10.44
N TRP A 62 13.69 -8.03 9.52
CA TRP A 62 12.59 -7.71 8.61
C TRP A 62 11.26 -8.34 8.99
N ILE A 63 10.19 -7.69 8.54
CA ILE A 63 8.82 -8.20 8.48
C ILE A 63 8.25 -7.90 7.08
N LYS A 64 7.60 -8.87 6.45
CA LYS A 64 7.10 -8.78 5.07
C LYS A 64 5.67 -9.31 4.96
N GLN A 65 4.84 -8.68 4.15
CA GLN A 65 3.58 -9.28 3.72
C GLN A 65 3.51 -9.31 2.20
N GLU A 66 3.16 -10.48 1.66
CA GLU A 66 2.91 -10.70 0.25
C GLU A 66 1.41 -10.59 -0.02
N PHE A 67 1.04 -10.09 -1.19
CA PHE A 67 -0.34 -9.97 -1.64
C PHE A 67 -0.42 -10.34 -3.14
N THR A 68 -1.64 -10.37 -3.68
CA THR A 68 -1.82 -10.66 -5.12
C THR A 68 -1.12 -9.59 -5.95
N PRO A 69 -0.25 -9.96 -6.91
CA PRO A 69 0.43 -8.98 -7.75
C PRO A 69 -0.55 -7.98 -8.36
N THR A 70 -0.31 -6.70 -8.10
CA THR A 70 -1.20 -5.58 -8.45
C THR A 70 -0.43 -4.58 -9.28
N GLY A 71 -1.02 -4.09 -10.37
CA GLY A 71 -0.34 -3.17 -11.27
C GLY A 71 0.07 -1.90 -10.53
N VAL A 72 1.32 -1.46 -10.67
CA VAL A 72 1.80 -0.26 -9.97
C VAL A 72 1.00 1.00 -10.30
N THR A 73 0.35 1.04 -11.46
CA THR A 73 -0.54 2.13 -11.88
C THR A 73 -1.90 2.12 -11.19
N GLU A 74 -2.26 1.01 -10.55
CA GLU A 74 -3.49 0.83 -9.77
C GLU A 74 -3.24 1.15 -8.29
N ILE A 75 -1.99 1.20 -7.84
CA ILE A 75 -1.63 1.58 -6.47
C ILE A 75 -1.79 3.10 -6.31
N VAL A 76 -2.61 3.50 -5.34
CA VAL A 76 -2.95 4.90 -5.03
C VAL A 76 -2.11 5.44 -3.88
N SER A 77 -1.81 4.62 -2.87
CA SER A 77 -0.96 5.04 -1.75
C SER A 77 -0.23 3.88 -1.08
N ILE A 78 0.98 4.13 -0.62
CA ILE A 78 1.74 3.24 0.26
C ILE A 78 2.21 4.04 1.47
N THR A 79 1.71 3.71 2.66
CA THR A 79 2.09 4.40 3.89
C THR A 79 2.35 3.44 5.04
N LEU A 80 3.04 3.93 6.06
CA LEU A 80 3.18 3.25 7.35
C LEU A 80 3.42 4.27 8.46
N TRP A 81 3.10 3.88 9.69
CA TRP A 81 3.58 4.57 10.87
C TRP A 81 4.78 3.82 11.44
N TYR A 82 5.84 4.56 11.76
CA TYR A 82 7.06 3.99 12.33
C TYR A 82 7.57 4.85 13.48
N ARG A 83 8.16 4.18 14.47
CA ARG A 83 8.78 4.82 15.63
C ARG A 83 10.05 4.07 16.04
N GLN A 84 11.09 4.83 16.37
CA GLN A 84 12.30 4.33 17.03
C GLN A 84 12.84 5.37 18.03
N PRO A 85 13.57 4.97 19.08
CA PRO A 85 14.04 5.88 20.12
C PRO A 85 15.20 6.79 19.65
N GLU A 86 15.82 6.48 18.51
CA GLU A 86 17.07 7.11 18.09
C GLU A 86 17.01 7.59 16.64
N ALA A 87 17.79 8.61 16.31
CA ALA A 87 17.81 9.19 14.98
C ALA A 87 18.71 8.37 14.04
N GLN A 88 18.14 7.33 13.45
CA GLN A 88 18.83 6.28 12.68
C GLN A 88 18.02 5.90 11.43
N ILE A 89 18.58 4.98 10.65
CA ILE A 89 18.01 4.57 9.36
C ILE A 89 17.34 3.21 9.49
N PHE A 90 16.09 3.11 9.05
CA PHE A 90 15.44 1.84 8.71
C PHE A 90 15.31 1.70 7.19
N ALA A 91 14.96 0.51 6.71
CA ALA A 91 14.75 0.26 5.29
C ALA A 91 13.32 -0.21 4.99
N PHE A 92 12.79 0.21 3.84
CA PHE A 92 11.51 -0.21 3.31
C PHE A 92 11.68 -0.73 1.88
N ASP A 93 11.20 -1.95 1.61
CA ASP A 93 11.34 -2.58 0.30
C ASP A 93 10.01 -2.74 -0.41
N LEU A 94 10.02 -2.44 -1.71
CA LEU A 94 8.93 -2.64 -2.66
C LEU A 94 9.28 -3.83 -3.57
N TYR A 95 8.55 -4.93 -3.46
CA TYR A 95 8.81 -6.15 -4.24
C TYR A 95 7.97 -6.22 -5.52
N TYR A 96 8.65 -6.36 -6.66
CA TYR A 96 8.06 -6.52 -8.00
C TYR A 96 8.18 -7.95 -8.55
N GLY A 97 8.76 -8.85 -7.76
CA GLY A 97 8.93 -10.26 -8.05
C GLY A 97 9.50 -11.00 -6.84
N PRO A 98 9.60 -12.34 -6.85
CA PRO A 98 10.00 -13.12 -5.66
C PRO A 98 11.36 -12.73 -5.09
N THR A 99 12.26 -12.20 -5.92
CA THR A 99 13.60 -11.76 -5.55
C THR A 99 13.94 -10.37 -6.09
N GLU A 100 12.97 -9.68 -6.70
CA GLU A 100 13.16 -8.38 -7.34
C GLU A 100 12.48 -7.31 -6.49
N TYR A 101 13.28 -6.38 -5.98
CA TYR A 101 12.80 -5.30 -5.12
C TYR A 101 13.64 -4.04 -5.28
N ASP A 102 13.04 -2.91 -4.97
CA ASP A 102 13.73 -1.65 -4.71
C ASP A 102 13.74 -1.40 -3.19
N GLU A 103 14.86 -0.92 -2.65
CA GLU A 103 15.06 -0.64 -1.22
C GLU A 103 15.20 0.86 -0.98
N GLU A 104 14.42 1.38 -0.04
CA GLU A 104 14.46 2.78 0.37
C GLU A 104 14.97 2.92 1.80
N LEU A 105 16.04 3.72 1.96
CA LEU A 105 16.64 4.01 3.26
C LEU A 105 16.03 5.28 3.84
N VAL A 106 15.38 5.13 4.99
CA VAL A 106 14.61 6.22 5.62
C VAL A 106 15.27 6.66 6.90
N TYR A 107 15.68 7.92 6.94
CA TYR A 107 16.19 8.55 8.16
C TYR A 107 15.05 8.99 9.06
N VAL A 108 15.02 8.46 10.29
CA VAL A 108 14.05 8.87 11.31
C VAL A 108 14.66 10.01 12.12
N ALA A 109 14.00 11.17 12.11
CA ALA A 109 14.53 12.38 12.76
C ALA A 109 14.00 12.60 14.20
N GLY A 110 13.03 11.81 14.66
CA GLY A 110 12.35 11.99 15.93
C GLY A 110 12.01 10.66 16.61
N THR A 111 11.56 10.76 17.87
CA THR A 111 11.27 9.61 18.74
C THR A 111 9.78 9.30 18.88
N ASP A 112 8.94 10.14 18.28
CA ASP A 112 7.50 9.96 18.17
C ASP A 112 7.15 9.14 16.94
N TRP A 113 5.89 8.69 16.87
CA TRP A 113 5.33 8.09 15.66
C TRP A 113 5.35 9.08 14.49
N ILE A 114 5.93 8.66 13.37
CA ILE A 114 5.98 9.43 12.13
C ILE A 114 5.36 8.58 11.02
N GLN A 115 4.46 9.20 10.24
CA GLN A 115 3.96 8.59 9.02
C GLN A 115 4.94 8.80 7.88
N TYR A 116 5.22 7.74 7.14
CA TYR A 116 6.02 7.76 5.92
C TYR A 116 5.14 7.39 4.73
N ASP A 117 5.33 8.09 3.61
CA ASP A 117 4.65 7.84 2.34
C ASP A 117 5.71 7.38 1.32
N PHE A 118 5.51 6.18 0.79
CA PHE A 118 6.40 5.53 -0.16
C PHE A 118 5.84 5.49 -1.58
N THR A 119 4.67 6.08 -1.82
CA THR A 119 3.97 6.01 -3.11
C THR A 119 4.85 6.48 -4.27
N TYR A 120 5.68 7.50 -4.04
CA TYR A 120 6.56 8.06 -5.07
C TYR A 120 7.75 7.14 -5.45
N PHE A 121 8.05 6.11 -4.66
CA PHE A 121 9.12 5.15 -4.95
C PHE A 121 8.65 3.98 -5.82
N LEU A 122 7.37 3.93 -6.17
CA LEU A 122 6.87 2.96 -7.13
C LEU A 122 7.57 3.10 -8.48
N ARG A 123 7.90 1.96 -9.08
CA ARG A 123 8.34 1.90 -10.48
C ARG A 123 7.23 2.44 -11.41
N PRO A 124 7.60 2.97 -12.58
CA PRO A 124 6.62 3.50 -13.53
C PRO A 124 5.78 2.40 -14.22
N SER A 125 6.18 1.12 -14.13
CA SER A 125 5.45 -0.02 -14.67
C SER A 125 5.82 -1.32 -13.95
N GLY A 126 4.99 -2.35 -14.10
CA GLY A 126 5.14 -3.65 -13.45
C GLY A 126 4.04 -3.89 -12.43
N ASP A 127 4.20 -4.96 -11.65
CA ASP A 127 3.27 -5.33 -10.59
C ASP A 127 4.00 -5.28 -9.25
N LEU A 128 3.39 -4.66 -8.24
CA LEU A 128 3.83 -4.77 -6.85
C LEU A 128 3.16 -5.99 -6.23
N GLN A 129 3.91 -6.77 -5.44
CA GLN A 129 3.39 -8.01 -4.85
C GLN A 129 3.78 -8.22 -3.37
N ALA A 130 4.65 -7.38 -2.82
CA ALA A 130 4.92 -7.39 -1.39
C ALA A 130 5.52 -6.05 -0.92
N VAL A 131 5.39 -5.79 0.37
CA VAL A 131 6.15 -4.75 1.09
C VAL A 131 6.92 -5.39 2.24
N ARG A 132 8.13 -4.90 2.51
CA ARG A 132 8.97 -5.35 3.63
C ARG A 132 9.51 -4.15 4.40
N VAL A 133 9.47 -4.24 5.72
CA VAL A 133 10.05 -3.23 6.63
C VAL A 133 11.19 -3.89 7.39
N TRP A 134 12.33 -3.23 7.45
CA TRP A 134 13.42 -3.58 8.34
C TRP A 134 13.38 -2.71 9.60
N GLY A 135 13.77 -3.26 10.74
CA GLY A 135 14.19 -2.44 11.87
C GLY A 135 15.49 -1.70 11.56
N TYR A 136 16.04 -1.02 12.56
CA TYR A 136 17.36 -0.39 12.44
C TYR A 136 18.39 -1.10 13.32
N TYR A 137 19.67 -0.86 13.07
CA TYR A 137 20.74 -1.25 13.97
C TYR A 137 21.72 -0.09 14.14
N GLY A 138 22.21 0.05 15.36
CA GLY A 138 23.14 1.09 15.71
C GLY A 138 22.40 2.39 15.97
N GLY A 139 23.02 3.22 16.80
CA GLY A 139 22.24 4.08 17.68
C GLY A 139 22.69 3.75 19.10
N GLY A 140 22.58 4.72 19.97
CA GLY A 140 22.99 4.57 21.35
C GLY A 140 22.62 5.82 22.12
N PRO A 141 22.37 5.70 23.43
CA PRO A 141 22.66 4.54 24.28
C PRO A 141 21.53 3.52 24.46
N ASP A 142 20.37 3.71 23.85
CA ASP A 142 19.18 2.89 24.11
C ASP A 142 19.20 1.60 23.24
N PRO A 143 18.40 0.58 23.60
CA PRO A 143 18.22 -0.57 22.71
C PRO A 143 17.61 -0.15 21.37
N ASP A 144 17.96 -0.87 20.30
CA ASP A 144 17.52 -0.62 18.92
C ASP A 144 16.03 -1.01 18.70
N HIS A 145 15.13 -0.43 19.48
CA HIS A 145 13.70 -0.73 19.46
C HIS A 145 13.00 -0.08 18.27
N CYS A 146 12.29 -0.89 17.50
CA CYS A 146 11.50 -0.45 16.36
C CYS A 146 10.04 -0.80 16.59
N PHE A 147 9.15 0.16 16.35
CA PHE A 147 7.71 -0.06 16.34
C PHE A 147 7.16 0.29 14.97
N LEU A 148 6.28 -0.58 14.47
CA LEU A 148 5.60 -0.45 13.19
C LEU A 148 4.11 -0.65 13.41
N ASP A 149 3.30 0.21 12.81
CA ASP A 149 1.85 0.14 12.91
C ASP A 149 1.18 0.75 11.67
N ASP A 150 -0.10 0.44 11.47
CA ASP A 150 -0.96 1.02 10.43
C ASP A 150 -0.27 1.07 9.05
N VAL A 151 0.30 -0.05 8.60
CA VAL A 151 0.85 -0.17 7.24
C VAL A 151 -0.30 -0.18 6.26
N SER A 152 -0.18 0.47 5.11
CA SER A 152 -1.28 0.53 4.15
C SER A 152 -0.77 0.55 2.72
N VAL A 153 -1.38 -0.29 1.87
CA VAL A 153 -1.21 -0.28 0.42
C VAL A 153 -2.60 -0.23 -0.20
N ILE A 154 -2.99 0.96 -0.63
CA ILE A 154 -4.31 1.19 -1.24
C ILE A 154 -4.20 1.05 -2.75
N PHE A 155 -5.09 0.27 -3.35
CA PHE A 155 -5.27 0.20 -4.79
C PHE A 155 -6.67 0.65 -5.22
N ASP A 156 -6.80 1.11 -6.46
CA ASP A 156 -8.04 1.49 -7.09
C ASP A 156 -8.13 0.88 -8.50
N ASP A 157 -8.93 -0.18 -8.63
CA ASP A 157 -9.31 -0.81 -9.91
C ASP A 157 -10.46 -0.04 -10.59
N ALA A 158 -10.45 1.29 -10.48
CA ALA A 158 -11.34 2.13 -11.27
C ALA A 158 -10.98 1.97 -12.75
N VAL A 159 -11.59 0.98 -13.39
CA VAL A 159 -11.50 0.73 -14.83
C VAL A 159 -11.75 2.06 -15.52
N SER A 160 -10.73 2.56 -16.25
CA SER A 160 -10.92 3.72 -17.11
C SER A 160 -12.13 3.43 -18.00
N LEU A 161 -13.20 4.20 -17.84
CA LEU A 161 -14.38 4.11 -18.68
C LEU A 161 -13.92 4.55 -20.08
N GLU A 162 -13.45 3.60 -20.89
CA GLU A 162 -13.16 3.79 -22.31
C GLU A 162 -14.29 4.62 -22.89
N GLN A 163 -13.94 5.84 -23.34
CA GLN A 163 -14.88 6.76 -23.96
C GLN A 163 -15.60 6.00 -25.06
N SER A 164 -16.87 5.70 -24.81
CA SER A 164 -17.72 4.96 -25.72
C SER A 164 -17.54 5.51 -27.13
N THR A 165 -17.20 4.62 -28.06
CA THR A 165 -16.88 4.83 -29.48
C THR A 165 -18.05 5.39 -30.31
N PHE A 166 -18.99 6.12 -29.70
CA PHE A 166 -20.08 6.82 -30.37
C PHE A 166 -19.62 7.96 -31.29
N GLY A 167 -18.35 8.37 -31.23
CA GLY A 167 -17.77 9.33 -32.17
C GLY A 167 -17.56 8.79 -33.60
N GLY A 168 -17.52 7.47 -33.80
CA GLY A 168 -17.15 6.84 -35.08
C GLY A 168 -18.27 6.67 -36.11
N ILE A 169 -19.55 6.78 -35.72
CA ILE A 169 -20.67 6.43 -36.60
C ILE A 169 -21.09 7.59 -37.52
N LYS A 170 -20.60 8.82 -37.28
CA LYS A 170 -21.03 9.98 -38.08
C LYS A 170 -20.33 10.12 -39.45
N ALA A 171 -19.43 9.22 -39.81
CA ALA A 171 -18.67 9.26 -41.07
C ALA A 171 -19.23 8.38 -42.21
N LEU A 172 -20.36 7.66 -42.01
CA LEU A 172 -20.88 6.69 -43.00
C LEU A 172 -22.29 6.98 -43.55
N LEU A 173 -22.86 8.17 -43.30
CA LEU A 173 -24.16 8.57 -43.86
C LEU A 173 -24.14 9.95 -44.54
N GLY A 174 -23.00 10.34 -45.10
CA GLY A 174 -22.87 11.54 -45.95
C GLY A 174 -22.55 11.17 -47.39
N SER A 175 -23.45 10.43 -48.04
CA SER A 175 -23.53 10.28 -49.50
C SER A 175 -24.86 10.80 -50.00
#